data_AF-A0A2T2YLP9-F1
#
_entry.id   AF-A0A2T2YLP9-F1
#
_cell.length_a   1.000
_cell.length_b   1.000
_cell.length_c   1.000
_cell.angle_alpha   90.00
_cell.angle_beta   90.00
_cell.angle_gamma   90.00
#
_symmetry.space_group_name_H-M   'P 1'
#
loop_
_entity.id
_entity.type
_entity.pdbx_description
1 polymer ?
#
loop_
_entity_poly.entity_id
_entity_poly.type
_entity_poly.pdbx_seq_one_letter_code
_entity_poly.pdbx_strand_id
1 'polypeptide(L)'
;MEDYNYVHSDTDLDIISKKEFWKLIKAGLIIDARAGGLILGPSIEQGGIDCVAETPDGFTKIGKIEGGVFIVNSLANKNYSDKLLAFNAYDTLFYEDEPVDYIISPTTCVYNTYGVEEKLVWLRGDEFIMNKYASFKFLKEIEEINYFDFRV
;
A
#
# COMPACT_ATOMS: atom_id res chain seq x y z
N MET A 1 10.61 16.64 -13.85
CA MET A 1 9.46 15.83 -13.43
C MET A 1 9.79 15.39 -12.04
N GLU A 2 9.12 15.97 -11.05
CA GLU A 2 9.31 15.64 -9.63
C GLU A 2 8.42 14.44 -9.31
N ASP A 3 9.01 13.41 -8.70
CA ASP A 3 8.33 12.19 -8.26
C ASP A 3 7.44 12.52 -7.05
N TYR A 4 6.18 12.89 -7.33
CA TYR A 4 5.16 13.03 -6.28
C TYR A 4 4.72 11.63 -5.85
N ASN A 5 5.34 11.13 -4.75
CA ASN A 5 4.70 10.32 -3.69
C ASN A 5 5.69 9.80 -2.64
N TYR A 6 6.92 10.32 -2.56
CA TYR A 6 7.87 9.92 -1.50
C TYR A 6 8.28 11.13 -0.66
N VAL A 7 7.72 11.23 0.55
CA VAL A 7 8.25 12.15 1.56
C VAL A 7 9.25 11.35 2.40
N HIS A 8 10.54 11.56 2.14
CA HIS A 8 11.59 11.11 3.06
C HIS A 8 11.44 11.90 4.37
N SER A 9 11.03 11.25 5.45
CA SER A 9 11.04 11.85 6.78
C SER A 9 12.43 11.72 7.40
N ASP A 10 13.09 12.86 7.62
CA ASP A 10 14.38 13.03 8.35
C ASP A 10 14.24 12.79 9.86
N THR A 11 13.49 11.78 10.28
CA THR A 11 13.46 11.32 11.68
C THR A 11 14.34 10.11 11.80
N ASP A 12 15.27 10.11 12.77
CA ASP A 12 16.09 8.97 13.18
C ASP A 12 15.38 7.64 12.86
N LEU A 13 15.94 6.88 11.92
CA LEU A 13 15.32 5.65 11.43
C LEU A 13 15.20 4.69 12.62
N ASP A 14 14.00 4.58 13.19
CA ASP A 14 13.67 3.57 14.21
C ASP A 14 13.78 2.19 13.57
N ILE A 15 15.00 1.63 13.57
CA ILE A 15 15.27 0.29 13.09
C ILE A 15 14.59 -0.69 14.04
N ILE A 16 13.56 -1.35 13.54
CA ILE A 16 12.91 -2.47 14.21
C ILE A 16 13.81 -3.70 14.01
N SER A 17 14.41 -4.20 15.09
CA SER A 17 15.21 -5.44 15.02
C SER A 17 14.36 -6.60 14.47
N LYS A 18 14.98 -7.54 13.75
CA LYS A 18 14.26 -8.72 13.20
C LYS A 18 13.47 -9.48 14.26
N LYS A 19 14.03 -9.61 15.46
CA LYS A 19 13.36 -10.27 16.61
C LYS A 19 12.09 -9.53 17.00
N GLU A 20 12.13 -8.20 17.06
CA GLU A 20 10.98 -7.39 17.44
C GLU A 20 9.92 -7.39 16.34
N PHE A 21 10.34 -7.23 15.09
CA PHE A 21 9.46 -7.31 13.92
C PHE A 21 8.61 -8.58 13.93
N TRP A 22 9.22 -9.75 14.14
CA TRP A 22 8.49 -11.02 14.19
C TRP A 22 7.54 -11.16 15.39
N LYS A 23 7.78 -10.45 16.51
CA LYS A 23 6.80 -10.38 17.60
C LYS A 23 5.61 -9.53 17.20
N LEU A 24 5.86 -8.37 16.58
CA LEU A 24 4.80 -7.45 16.14
C LEU A 24 3.92 -8.08 15.05
N ILE A 25 4.52 -8.81 14.10
CA ILE A 25 3.79 -9.65 13.12
C ILE A 25 2.87 -10.64 13.84
N LYS A 26 3.39 -11.38 14.83
CA LYS A 26 2.60 -12.36 15.59
C LYS A 26 1.49 -11.72 16.43
N ALA A 27 1.68 -10.48 16.87
CA ALA A 27 0.69 -9.70 17.58
C ALA A 27 -0.37 -9.07 16.65
N GLY A 28 -0.21 -9.18 15.32
CA GLY A 28 -1.12 -8.55 14.35
C GLY A 28 -0.94 -7.04 14.20
N LEU A 29 0.19 -6.50 14.69
CA LEU A 29 0.55 -5.09 14.61
C LEU A 29 1.30 -4.73 13.32
N ILE A 30 1.72 -5.74 12.56
CA ILE A 30 2.29 -5.57 11.23
C ILE A 30 1.48 -6.40 10.25
N ILE A 31 1.05 -5.75 9.17
CA ILE A 31 0.33 -6.36 8.06
C ILE A 31 1.34 -6.67 6.95
N ASP A 32 1.40 -7.94 6.53
CA ASP A 32 2.17 -8.32 5.34
C ASP A 32 1.35 -8.04 4.08
N ALA A 33 1.68 -6.95 3.39
CA ALA A 33 0.99 -6.50 2.18
C ALA A 33 1.80 -6.76 0.90
N ARG A 34 2.90 -7.52 0.98
CA ARG A 34 3.81 -7.77 -0.15
C ARG A 34 3.16 -8.55 -1.31
N ALA A 35 2.08 -9.28 -1.03
CA ALA A 35 1.27 -9.97 -2.05
C ALA A 35 0.25 -9.05 -2.75
N GLY A 36 0.16 -7.80 -2.30
CA GLY A 36 -0.83 -6.84 -2.73
C GLY A 36 -2.19 -6.99 -2.05
N GLY A 37 -3.02 -5.97 -2.20
CA GLY A 37 -4.34 -5.87 -1.59
C GLY A 37 -4.77 -4.44 -1.30
N LEU A 38 -6.04 -4.27 -0.99
CA LEU A 38 -6.63 -2.98 -0.64
C LEU A 38 -6.38 -2.67 0.84
N ILE A 39 -5.78 -1.52 1.12
CA ILE A 39 -5.57 -1.02 2.48
C ILE A 39 -6.75 -0.13 2.86
N LEU A 40 -7.43 -0.43 3.96
CA LEU A 40 -8.44 0.44 4.55
C LEU A 40 -7.86 1.06 5.83
N GLY A 41 -7.90 2.38 5.96
CA GLY A 41 -7.28 3.08 7.08
C GLY A 41 -7.38 4.60 7.03
N PRO A 42 -6.68 5.32 7.91
CA PRO A 42 -6.71 6.78 7.97
C PRO A 42 -6.14 7.42 6.70
N SER A 43 -6.60 8.64 6.38
CA SER A 43 -5.96 9.45 5.34
C SER A 43 -4.58 9.95 5.80
N ILE A 44 -3.77 10.47 4.88
CA ILE A 44 -2.50 11.13 5.22
C ILE A 44 -2.72 12.32 6.15
N GLU A 45 -3.80 13.10 5.94
CA GLU A 45 -4.20 14.22 6.82
C GLU A 45 -4.57 13.75 8.23
N GLN A 46 -4.99 12.49 8.38
CA GLN A 46 -5.31 11.84 9.65
C GLN A 46 -4.10 11.09 10.26
N GLY A 47 -2.90 11.28 9.73
CA GLY A 47 -1.66 10.67 10.21
C GLY A 47 -1.13 9.52 9.36
N GLY A 48 -1.89 9.06 8.37
CA GLY A 48 -1.51 8.00 7.43
C GLY A 48 -1.20 6.66 8.10
N ILE A 49 -0.63 5.74 7.34
CA ILE A 49 -0.25 4.40 7.79
C ILE A 49 1.23 4.22 7.53
N ASP A 50 2.01 3.95 8.58
CA ASP A 50 3.45 3.75 8.44
C ASP A 50 3.77 2.45 7.71
N CYS A 51 4.66 2.55 6.72
CA CYS A 51 5.20 1.42 5.97
C CYS A 51 6.61 1.08 6.45
N VAL A 52 6.94 -0.20 6.48
CA VAL A 52 8.27 -0.72 6.80
C VAL A 52 8.80 -1.66 5.72
N ALA A 53 10.11 -1.66 5.53
CA ALA A 53 10.80 -2.60 4.64
C ALA A 53 12.04 -3.19 5.30
N GLU A 54 12.46 -4.37 4.84
CA GLU A 54 13.63 -5.06 5.36
C GLU A 54 14.93 -4.36 4.92
N THR A 55 15.88 -4.26 5.85
CA THR A 55 17.25 -3.78 5.63
C THR A 55 18.24 -4.82 6.16
N PRO A 56 19.55 -4.68 5.90
CA PRO A 56 20.56 -5.56 6.50
C PRO A 56 20.47 -5.64 8.03
N ASP A 57 20.14 -4.52 8.69
CA ASP A 57 20.14 -4.38 10.15
C ASP A 57 18.78 -4.68 10.81
N GLY A 58 17.70 -4.82 10.04
CA GLY A 58 16.36 -5.04 10.58
C GLY A 58 15.26 -4.63 9.62
N PHE A 59 14.30 -3.86 10.11
CA PHE A 59 13.23 -3.26 9.33
C PHE A 59 13.19 -1.78 9.63
N THR A 60 13.10 -0.95 8.60
CA THR A 60 13.02 0.50 8.78
C THR A 60 11.70 1.02 8.27
N LYS A 61 11.21 2.11 8.88
CA LYS A 61 10.12 2.89 8.29
C LYS A 61 10.61 3.48 6.97
N ILE A 62 9.78 3.35 5.93
CA ILE A 62 10.10 3.82 4.57
C ILE A 62 9.17 4.94 4.10
N GLY A 63 8.06 5.18 4.79
CA GLY A 63 7.13 6.26 4.47
C GLY A 63 5.75 6.00 5.03
N LYS A 64 4.79 6.80 4.61
CA LYS A 64 3.37 6.65 4.96
C LYS A 64 2.52 6.47 3.71
N ILE A 65 1.45 5.68 3.82
CA ILE A 65 0.43 5.52 2.78
C ILE A 65 -0.93 6.01 3.27
N GLU A 66 -1.78 6.42 2.32
CA GLU A 66 -3.18 6.76 2.60
C GLU A 66 -4.03 5.48 2.72
N GLY A 67 -5.05 5.50 3.57
CA GLY A 67 -6.13 4.53 3.47
C GLY A 67 -6.91 4.66 2.16
N GLY A 68 -7.31 3.51 1.62
CA GLY A 68 -7.99 3.37 0.33
C GLY A 68 -7.05 3.10 -0.85
N VAL A 69 -5.74 3.00 -0.61
CA VAL A 69 -4.77 2.58 -1.64
C VAL A 69 -4.80 1.08 -1.86
N PHE A 70 -4.58 0.66 -3.11
CA PHE A 70 -4.31 -0.72 -3.46
C PHE A 70 -2.80 -0.92 -3.65
N ILE A 71 -2.23 -1.87 -2.93
CA ILE A 71 -0.84 -2.28 -3.12
C ILE A 71 -0.81 -3.35 -4.20
N VAL A 72 -0.03 -3.12 -5.24
CA VAL A 72 0.23 -4.09 -6.31
C VAL A 72 1.59 -4.73 -6.06
N ASN A 73 1.63 -6.06 -6.06
CA ASN A 73 2.85 -6.81 -5.78
C ASN A 73 3.96 -6.49 -6.78
N SER A 74 5.20 -6.71 -6.35
CA SER A 74 6.42 -6.39 -7.09
C SER A 74 6.48 -6.99 -8.50
N LEU A 75 5.98 -8.22 -8.69
CA LEU A 75 6.05 -8.90 -9.97
C LEU A 75 5.07 -8.29 -10.98
N ALA A 76 3.84 -8.04 -10.53
CA ALA A 76 2.84 -7.32 -11.31
C ALA A 76 3.29 -5.89 -11.62
N ASN A 77 3.92 -5.19 -10.67
CA ASN A 77 4.53 -3.88 -10.92
C ASN A 77 5.58 -3.96 -12.04
N LYS A 78 6.51 -4.92 -11.93
CA LYS A 78 7.56 -5.12 -12.93
C LYS A 78 7.02 -5.40 -14.34
N ASN A 79 5.93 -6.15 -14.44
CA ASN A 79 5.37 -6.59 -15.73
C ASN A 79 4.41 -5.57 -16.35
N TYR A 80 3.77 -4.72 -15.54
CA TYR A 80 2.68 -3.83 -15.97
C TYR A 80 2.88 -2.36 -15.56
N SER A 81 4.10 -1.94 -15.22
CA SER A 81 4.42 -0.60 -14.70
C SER A 81 3.78 0.54 -15.49
N ASP A 82 3.87 0.51 -16.82
CA ASP A 82 3.34 1.58 -17.69
C ASP A 82 1.81 1.69 -17.59
N LYS A 83 1.14 0.54 -17.50
CA LYS A 83 -0.32 0.47 -17.36
C LYS A 83 -0.75 0.93 -15.97
N LEU A 84 -0.02 0.53 -14.93
CA LEU A 84 -0.27 0.95 -13.56
C LEU A 84 -0.07 2.46 -13.41
N LEU A 85 0.99 3.03 -14.00
CA LEU A 85 1.21 4.47 -14.04
C LEU A 85 0.07 5.21 -14.76
N ALA A 86 -0.41 4.67 -15.88
CA ALA A 86 -1.54 5.24 -16.61
C ALA A 86 -2.84 5.24 -15.77
N PHE A 87 -3.12 4.16 -15.04
CA PHE A 87 -4.22 4.11 -14.09
C PHE A 87 -4.02 5.09 -12.93
N ASN A 88 -2.81 5.16 -12.40
CA ASN A 88 -2.45 5.97 -11.25
C ASN A 88 -2.45 7.49 -11.55
N ALA A 89 -2.51 7.88 -12.82
CA ALA A 89 -2.74 9.26 -13.22
C ALA A 89 -4.20 9.71 -13.00
N TYR A 90 -5.11 8.78 -12.69
CA TYR A 90 -6.48 9.11 -12.29
C TYR A 90 -6.49 9.67 -10.86
N ASP A 91 -6.63 10.99 -10.73
CA ASP A 91 -6.70 11.73 -9.47
C ASP A 91 -7.83 12.77 -9.51
N THR A 92 -8.28 13.22 -8.34
CA THR A 92 -9.34 14.19 -8.05
C THR A 92 -9.26 15.51 -8.79
N LEU A 93 -8.12 15.87 -9.38
CA LEU A 93 -8.04 17.00 -10.31
C LEU A 93 -9.01 16.87 -11.51
N PHE A 94 -9.61 15.69 -11.72
CA PHE A 94 -10.58 15.47 -12.79
C PHE A 94 -12.05 15.43 -12.36
N TYR A 95 -12.42 15.17 -11.10
CA TYR A 95 -13.83 15.06 -10.70
C TYR A 95 -14.02 15.34 -9.20
N GLU A 96 -14.50 16.54 -8.88
CA GLU A 96 -15.22 16.81 -7.64
C GLU A 96 -16.58 16.07 -7.71
N ASP A 97 -16.96 15.39 -6.63
CA ASP A 97 -18.35 15.04 -6.27
C ASP A 97 -19.04 13.73 -6.73
N GLU A 98 -18.38 12.71 -7.28
CA GLU A 98 -19.05 11.39 -7.37
C GLU A 98 -18.63 10.41 -6.27
N PRO A 99 -19.56 9.97 -5.39
CA PRO A 99 -19.30 8.82 -4.54
C PRO A 99 -19.08 7.61 -5.45
N VAL A 100 -17.84 7.13 -5.50
CA VAL A 100 -17.53 5.88 -6.19
C VAL A 100 -18.09 4.76 -5.34
N ASP A 101 -19.29 4.28 -5.67
CA ASP A 101 -19.77 2.99 -5.18
C ASP A 101 -18.84 1.91 -5.73
N TYR A 102 -17.87 1.50 -4.93
CA TYR A 102 -16.98 0.40 -5.27
C TYR A 102 -17.50 -0.89 -4.63
N ILE A 103 -17.71 -1.91 -5.46
CA ILE A 103 -18.01 -3.26 -4.99
C ILE A 103 -16.68 -3.97 -4.81
N ILE A 104 -16.25 -4.12 -3.55
CA ILE A 104 -15.12 -4.99 -3.23
C ILE A 104 -15.52 -6.42 -3.57
N SER A 105 -14.75 -7.09 -4.41
CA SER A 105 -14.97 -8.50 -4.72
C SER A 105 -14.78 -9.34 -3.46
N PRO A 106 -15.53 -10.43 -3.25
CA PRO A 106 -15.24 -11.39 -2.17
C PRO A 106 -13.83 -11.98 -2.23
N THR A 107 -13.15 -11.87 -3.37
CA THR A 107 -11.78 -12.35 -3.59
C THR A 107 -10.72 -11.28 -3.30
N THR A 108 -11.11 -10.03 -3.07
CA THR A 108 -10.17 -8.95 -2.77
C THR A 108 -9.50 -9.20 -1.43
N CYS A 109 -8.17 -9.22 -1.44
CA CYS A 109 -7.42 -9.17 -0.19
C CYS A 109 -7.57 -7.76 0.39
N VAL A 110 -8.23 -7.66 1.54
CA VAL A 110 -8.48 -6.38 2.23
C VAL A 110 -7.77 -6.39 3.57
N TYR A 111 -6.95 -5.38 3.81
CA TYR A 111 -6.25 -5.17 5.06
C TYR A 111 -6.82 -3.95 5.78
N ASN A 112 -7.40 -4.17 6.96
CA ASN A 112 -7.96 -3.08 7.77
C ASN A 112 -6.96 -2.63 8.85
N THR A 113 -6.54 -1.37 8.77
CA THR A 113 -5.61 -0.74 9.71
C THR A 113 -6.30 0.12 10.77
N TYR A 114 -7.62 0.31 10.70
CA TYR A 114 -8.37 0.93 11.78
C TYR A 114 -8.32 0.08 13.07
N GLY A 115 -8.25 0.75 14.21
CA GLY A 115 -8.18 0.11 15.52
C GLY A 115 -7.69 1.06 16.60
N VAL A 116 -7.59 0.55 17.83
CA VAL A 116 -7.02 1.26 18.97
C VAL A 116 -5.48 1.29 18.92
N GLU A 117 -4.90 0.25 18.33
CA GLU A 117 -3.46 0.10 18.16
C GLU A 117 -3.05 0.49 16.73
N GLU A 118 -1.99 1.28 16.63
CA GLU A 118 -1.39 1.64 15.35
C GLU A 118 -0.78 0.40 14.68
N LYS A 119 -1.06 0.21 13.39
CA LYS A 119 -0.54 -0.90 12.59
C LYS A 119 0.47 -0.40 11.56
N LEU A 120 1.50 -1.20 11.34
CA LEU A 120 2.46 -0.98 10.26
C LEU A 120 2.12 -1.85 9.06
N VAL A 121 2.49 -1.39 7.86
CA VAL A 121 2.37 -2.16 6.62
C VAL A 121 3.76 -2.58 6.15
N TRP A 122 3.98 -3.87 5.99
CA TRP A 122 5.24 -4.42 5.50
C TRP A 122 5.23 -4.54 3.98
N LEU A 123 6.24 -3.92 3.36
CA LEU A 123 6.54 -3.91 1.93
C LEU A 123 7.96 -4.46 1.66
N ARG A 124 8.23 -4.89 0.43
CA ARG A 124 9.57 -5.17 -0.09
C ARG A 124 10.28 -3.91 -0.55
N GLY A 125 9.51 -2.90 -0.97
CA GLY A 125 10.01 -1.62 -1.47
C GLY A 125 9.95 -1.48 -2.99
N ASP A 126 9.51 -2.51 -3.71
CA ASP A 126 9.31 -2.53 -5.17
C ASP A 126 7.85 -2.79 -5.57
N GLU A 127 6.94 -2.84 -4.60
CA GLU A 127 5.50 -2.78 -4.85
C GLU A 127 5.07 -1.44 -5.44
N PHE A 128 4.01 -1.45 -6.23
CA PHE A 128 3.38 -0.22 -6.71
C PHE A 128 2.21 0.16 -5.80
N ILE A 129 2.19 1.38 -5.30
CA ILE A 129 1.11 1.87 -4.43
C ILE A 129 0.18 2.74 -5.28
N MET A 130 -0.99 2.21 -5.57
CA MET A 130 -2.02 2.93 -6.32
C MET A 130 -2.61 4.03 -5.45
N ASN A 131 -2.77 5.24 -5.99
CA ASN A 131 -3.51 6.30 -5.35
C ASN A 131 -4.95 5.83 -5.08
N LYS A 132 -5.58 6.41 -4.07
CA LYS A 132 -6.89 6.00 -3.58
C LYS A 132 -7.99 6.03 -4.65
N TYR A 133 -8.02 7.06 -5.47
CA TYR A 133 -9.05 7.23 -6.50
C TYR A 133 -8.90 6.18 -7.61
N ALA A 134 -7.68 5.98 -8.10
CA ALA A 134 -7.38 4.93 -9.07
C ALA A 134 -7.66 3.53 -8.50
N SER A 135 -7.35 3.32 -7.22
CA SER A 135 -7.58 2.05 -6.51
C SER A 135 -9.05 1.66 -6.53
N PHE A 136 -9.96 2.62 -6.26
CA PHE A 136 -11.39 2.35 -6.30
C PHE A 136 -11.94 2.30 -7.73
N LYS A 137 -11.47 3.17 -8.62
CA LYS A 137 -11.95 3.26 -10.01
C LYS A 137 -11.64 2.00 -10.82
N PHE A 138 -10.45 1.44 -10.65
CA PHE A 138 -9.91 0.33 -11.44
C PHE A 138 -9.69 -0.92 -10.60
N LEU A 139 -10.41 -1.07 -9.47
CA LEU A 139 -10.16 -2.14 -8.49
C LEU A 139 -10.08 -3.51 -9.16
N LYS A 140 -11.06 -3.84 -10.00
CA LYS A 140 -11.13 -5.13 -10.68
C LYS A 140 -9.94 -5.36 -11.61
N GLU A 141 -9.59 -4.37 -12.43
CA GLU A 141 -8.49 -4.47 -13.38
C GLU A 141 -7.14 -4.58 -12.66
N ILE A 142 -6.95 -3.85 -11.57
CA ILE A 142 -5.75 -3.92 -10.73
C ILE A 142 -5.67 -5.29 -10.05
N GLU A 143 -6.78 -5.83 -9.55
CA GLU A 143 -6.83 -7.17 -8.97
C GLU A 143 -6.46 -8.26 -9.98
N GLU A 144 -6.99 -8.17 -11.21
CA GLU A 144 -6.66 -9.09 -12.28
C GLU A 144 -5.15 -9.06 -12.60
N ILE A 145 -4.56 -7.85 -12.69
CA ILE A 145 -3.12 -7.66 -12.86
C ILE A 145 -2.33 -8.26 -11.68
N ASN A 146 -2.74 -7.97 -10.44
CA ASN A 146 -2.08 -8.44 -9.24
C ASN A 146 -2.16 -9.98 -9.10
N TYR A 147 -3.25 -10.59 -9.54
CA TYR A 147 -3.50 -12.03 -9.41
C TYR A 147 -2.83 -12.87 -10.50
N PHE A 148 -2.74 -12.38 -11.74
CA PHE A 148 -2.23 -13.15 -12.89
C PHE A 148 -0.78 -13.59 -12.68
N ASP A 149 0.02 -12.76 -12.01
CA ASP A 149 1.45 -13.01 -11.79
C ASP A 149 1.77 -13.74 -10.48
N PHE A 150 0.80 -13.93 -9.58
CA PHE A 150 1.02 -14.69 -8.34
C PHE A 150 0.99 -16.22 -8.56
N ARG A 151 0.77 -16.70 -9.79
CA ARG A 151 0.61 -18.12 -10.15
C ARG A 151 1.73 -18.69 -11.04
N VAL A 152 2.86 -18.01 -11.19
CA VAL A 152 4.04 -18.54 -11.91
C VAL A 152 5.12 -18.97 -10.93
#